data_AF-A0A2X2UVH7-F1
#
_entry.id   AF-A0A2X2UVH7-F1
#
_cell.length_a   1.000
_cell.length_b   1.000
_cell.length_c   1.000
_cell.angle_alpha   90.00
_cell.angle_beta   90.00
_cell.angle_gamma   90.00
#
_symmetry.space_group_name_H-M   'P 1'
#
loop_
_entity.id
_entity.type
_entity.pdbx_description
1 polymer ?
#
loop_
_entity_poly.entity_id
_entity_poly.type
_entity_poly.pdbx_seq_one_letter_code
_entity_poly.pdbx_strand_id
1 'polypeptide(L)'
;MLFTLKKVTGGLLLPLPFMLLIMGVGLALVWFSRFQKTGKAFISLGWLAIFLLSLQPVADRLLKPIEDSYPTWQGTQKVDYIVVLGGGYTWNPQWAPSSNLINNSLPRLNEGVRLWLANPGSKLIFTGAAAKTNRVSTAEAGARVAQSLGVPRSDIITLDQPKDTEEEAEAVKQAIGDAPFLLVTSASHLPRAMIFFQHVGLHPLPAPANQLAIDSPLNPWERAIPSPGMVDA
;
A
#
# COMPACT_ATOMS: atom_id res chain seq x y z
N MET A 1 1.03 23.55 -2.66
CA MET A 1 -0.13 23.55 -1.74
C MET A 1 -1.12 22.44 -2.08
N LEU A 2 -1.43 22.19 -3.36
CA LEU A 2 -2.34 21.13 -3.81
C LEU A 2 -1.95 19.72 -3.32
N PHE A 3 -0.68 19.34 -3.39
CA PHE A 3 -0.18 18.04 -2.89
C PHE A 3 -0.49 17.81 -1.40
N THR A 4 -0.23 18.81 -0.55
CA THR A 4 -0.51 18.71 0.89
C THR A 4 -2.00 18.65 1.16
N LEU A 5 -2.81 19.42 0.42
CA LEU A 5 -4.27 19.37 0.53
C LEU A 5 -4.81 17.98 0.17
N LYS A 6 -4.44 17.44 -1.01
CA LYS A 6 -4.81 16.09 -1.47
C LYS A 6 -4.46 15.03 -0.42
N LYS A 7 -3.31 15.16 0.24
CA LYS A 7 -2.84 14.20 1.26
C LYS A 7 -3.61 14.31 2.58
N VAL A 8 -3.92 15.53 3.03
CA VAL A 8 -4.73 15.73 4.25
C VAL A 8 -6.17 15.29 4.02
N THR A 9 -6.80 15.73 2.92
CA THR A 9 -8.17 15.33 2.60
C THR A 9 -8.26 13.83 2.37
N GLY A 10 -7.32 13.25 1.61
CA GLY A 10 -7.25 11.81 1.42
C GLY A 10 -7.08 11.04 2.73
N GLY A 11 -6.22 11.53 3.63
CA GLY A 11 -6.04 10.94 4.96
C GLY A 11 -7.29 11.01 5.84
N LEU A 12 -8.04 12.13 5.80
CA LEU A 12 -9.29 12.28 6.57
C LEU A 12 -10.45 11.46 6.00
N LEU A 13 -10.38 11.09 4.72
CA LEU A 13 -11.36 10.23 4.04
C LEU A 13 -11.07 8.74 4.18
N LEU A 14 -9.94 8.35 4.78
CA LEU A 14 -9.70 6.96 5.16
C LEU A 14 -10.76 6.48 6.16
N PRO A 15 -11.11 5.18 6.15
CA PRO A 15 -12.23 4.69 6.94
C PRO A 15 -12.14 5.05 8.43
N LEU A 16 -10.99 4.82 9.08
CA LEU A 16 -10.82 5.11 10.50
C LEU A 16 -10.90 6.61 10.83
N PRO A 17 -10.08 7.51 10.24
CA PRO A 17 -10.20 8.95 10.48
C PRO A 17 -11.58 9.52 10.19
N PHE A 18 -12.22 9.07 9.11
CA PHE A 18 -13.55 9.53 8.73
C PHE A 18 -14.60 9.16 9.78
N MET A 19 -14.60 7.92 10.26
CA MET A 19 -15.51 7.48 11.32
C MET A 19 -15.25 8.18 12.65
N LEU A 20 -13.98 8.43 13.00
CA LEU A 20 -13.63 9.22 14.18
C LEU A 20 -14.11 10.67 14.08
N LEU A 21 -14.07 11.29 12.90
CA LEU A 21 -14.64 12.62 12.66
C LEU A 21 -16.16 12.62 12.87
N ILE A 22 -16.87 11.62 12.32
CA ILE A 22 -18.32 11.47 12.53
C ILE A 22 -18.65 11.34 14.03
N MET A 23 -17.89 10.51 14.75
CA MET A 23 -18.06 10.36 16.20
C MET A 23 -17.76 11.67 16.94
N GLY A 24 -16.73 12.42 16.54
CA GLY A 24 -16.39 13.72 17.10
C GLY A 24 -17.50 14.77 16.91
N VAL A 25 -18.09 14.84 15.72
CA VAL A 25 -19.29 15.66 15.45
C VAL A 25 -20.45 15.20 16.34
N GLY A 26 -20.63 13.88 16.48
CA GLY A 26 -21.65 13.30 17.35
C GLY A 26 -21.49 13.73 18.81
N LEU A 27 -20.26 13.68 19.34
CA LEU A 27 -19.94 14.13 20.71
C LEU A 27 -20.22 15.62 20.89
N ALA A 28 -19.83 16.47 19.92
CA ALA A 28 -20.11 17.90 19.97
C ALA A 28 -21.62 18.19 20.00
N LEU A 29 -22.43 17.46 19.23
CA LEU A 29 -23.90 17.59 19.25
C LEU A 29 -24.52 17.16 20.58
N VAL A 30 -23.94 16.16 21.26
CA VAL A 30 -24.42 15.73 22.58
C VAL A 30 -24.09 16.77 23.65
N TRP A 31 -22.88 17.33 23.65
CA TRP A 31 -22.41 18.22 24.71
C TRP A 31 -22.86 19.67 24.56
N PHE A 32 -23.00 20.17 23.33
CA PHE A 32 -23.19 21.62 23.09
C PHE A 32 -24.49 21.96 22.34
N SER A 33 -25.37 20.99 22.09
CA SER A 33 -26.57 21.22 21.29
C SER A 33 -27.81 20.52 21.84
N ARG A 34 -28.99 21.01 21.42
CA ARG A 34 -30.29 20.36 21.64
C ARG A 34 -30.48 19.09 20.81
N PHE A 35 -29.64 18.86 19.78
CA PHE A 35 -29.73 17.73 18.86
C PHE A 35 -29.06 16.45 19.39
N GLN A 36 -29.19 16.17 20.69
CA GLN A 36 -28.50 15.05 21.35
C GLN A 36 -28.84 13.69 20.76
N LYS A 37 -30.08 13.50 20.26
CA LYS A 37 -30.49 12.24 19.61
C LYS A 37 -29.68 11.98 18.34
N THR A 38 -29.48 13.01 17.51
CA THR A 38 -28.63 12.94 16.31
C THR A 38 -27.18 12.67 16.68
N GLY A 39 -26.68 13.34 17.72
CA GLY A 39 -25.32 13.12 18.21
C GLY A 39 -25.07 11.67 18.66
N LYS A 40 -25.98 11.09 19.44
CA LYS A 40 -25.94 9.66 19.82
C LYS A 40 -25.96 8.75 18.60
N ALA A 41 -26.79 9.04 17.60
CA ALA A 41 -26.83 8.27 16.36
C ALA A 41 -25.49 8.27 15.62
N PHE A 42 -24.84 9.43 15.48
CA PHE A 42 -23.53 9.53 14.83
C PHE A 42 -22.44 8.75 15.58
N ILE A 43 -22.43 8.84 16.92
CA ILE A 43 -21.49 8.07 17.74
C ILE A 43 -21.74 6.56 17.55
N SER A 44 -22.99 6.11 17.65
CA SER A 44 -23.34 4.70 17.51
C SER A 44 -23.03 4.15 16.11
N LEU A 45 -23.32 4.93 15.05
CA LEU A 45 -23.03 4.53 13.67
C LEU A 45 -21.53 4.49 13.40
N GLY A 46 -20.77 5.50 13.84
CA GLY A 46 -19.31 5.52 13.68
C GLY A 46 -18.64 4.38 14.43
N TRP A 47 -19.06 4.13 15.68
CA TRP A 47 -18.60 2.98 16.46
C TRP A 47 -18.94 1.65 15.78
N LEU A 48 -20.18 1.47 15.33
CA LEU A 48 -20.61 0.24 14.67
C LEU A 48 -19.84 0.02 13.36
N ALA A 49 -19.63 1.07 12.57
CA ALA A 49 -18.86 0.98 11.34
C ALA A 49 -17.40 0.58 11.60
N ILE A 50 -16.72 1.21 12.57
CA ILE A 50 -15.36 0.81 12.96
C ILE A 50 -15.36 -0.64 13.44
N PHE A 51 -16.29 -1.02 14.31
CA PHE A 51 -16.40 -2.38 14.82
C PHE A 51 -16.56 -3.40 13.70
N LEU A 52 -17.48 -3.17 12.75
CA LEU A 52 -17.69 -4.05 11.61
C LEU A 52 -16.46 -4.11 10.70
N LEU A 53 -15.84 -2.98 10.36
CA LEU A 53 -14.62 -2.95 9.53
C LEU A 53 -13.42 -3.61 10.23
N SER A 54 -13.43 -3.67 11.57
CA SER A 54 -12.41 -4.35 12.34
C SER A 54 -12.63 -5.88 12.38
N LEU A 55 -13.80 -6.37 11.95
CA LEU A 55 -14.10 -7.80 11.85
C LEU A 55 -13.60 -8.35 10.53
N GLN A 56 -12.77 -9.39 10.62
CA GLN A 56 -12.14 -10.03 9.47
C GLN A 56 -13.13 -10.46 8.37
N PRO A 57 -14.27 -11.12 8.66
CA PRO A 57 -15.22 -11.52 7.62
C PRO A 57 -15.83 -10.35 6.83
N VAL A 58 -15.86 -9.14 7.41
CA VAL A 58 -16.34 -7.93 6.72
C VAL A 58 -15.23 -7.37 5.85
N ALA A 59 -14.02 -7.24 6.38
CA ALA A 59 -12.85 -6.78 5.62
C ALA A 59 -12.56 -7.70 4.43
N ASP A 60 -12.55 -9.02 4.63
CA ASP A 60 -12.34 -10.02 3.57
C ASP A 60 -13.35 -9.86 2.43
N ARG A 61 -14.64 -9.66 2.74
CA ARG A 61 -15.70 -9.49 1.73
C ARG A 61 -15.54 -8.22 0.90
N LEU A 62 -14.97 -7.17 1.48
CA LEU A 62 -14.73 -5.90 0.79
C LEU A 62 -13.44 -5.95 -0.05
N LEU A 63 -12.39 -6.59 0.46
CA LEU A 63 -11.08 -6.66 -0.19
C LEU A 63 -11.03 -7.70 -1.30
N LYS A 64 -11.60 -8.88 -1.07
CA LYS A 64 -11.45 -10.03 -1.97
C LYS A 64 -11.77 -9.73 -3.44
N PRO A 65 -12.89 -9.06 -3.79
CA PRO A 65 -13.18 -8.75 -5.20
C PRO A 65 -12.11 -7.88 -5.87
N ILE A 66 -11.44 -7.02 -5.10
CA ILE A 66 -10.36 -6.16 -5.58
C ILE A 66 -9.07 -6.97 -5.70
N GLU A 67 -8.73 -7.77 -4.69
CA GLU A 67 -7.51 -8.59 -4.68
C GLU A 67 -7.53 -9.70 -5.75
N ASP A 68 -8.71 -10.28 -6.02
CA ASP A 68 -8.92 -11.31 -7.05
C ASP A 68 -8.86 -10.76 -8.49
N SER A 69 -8.76 -9.43 -8.67
CA SER A 69 -8.66 -8.81 -10.00
C SER A 69 -7.41 -9.26 -10.76
N TYR A 70 -6.34 -9.60 -10.06
CA TYR A 70 -5.11 -10.12 -10.64
C TYR A 70 -4.64 -11.34 -9.86
N PRO A 71 -4.44 -12.50 -10.51
CA PRO A 71 -3.94 -13.67 -9.83
C PRO A 71 -2.46 -13.49 -9.44
N THR A 72 -2.03 -14.22 -8.41
CA THR A 72 -0.61 -14.32 -8.07
C THR A 72 0.22 -14.72 -9.29
N TRP A 73 1.30 -13.98 -9.55
CA TRP A 73 2.15 -14.24 -10.69
C TRP A 73 2.83 -15.62 -10.58
N GLN A 74 2.52 -16.49 -11.54
CA GLN A 74 3.12 -17.82 -11.71
C GLN A 74 3.78 -18.00 -13.09
N GLY A 75 3.86 -16.91 -13.87
CA GLY A 75 4.41 -16.97 -15.23
C GLY A 75 5.92 -17.21 -15.24
N THR A 76 6.40 -17.87 -16.30
CA THR A 76 7.82 -18.12 -16.56
C THR A 76 8.43 -17.13 -17.56
N GLN A 77 7.64 -16.16 -18.03
CA GLN A 77 8.12 -15.10 -18.92
C GLN A 77 9.24 -14.33 -18.23
N LYS A 78 10.42 -14.35 -18.85
CA LYS A 78 11.55 -13.53 -18.41
C LYS A 78 11.23 -12.06 -18.61
N VAL A 79 11.51 -11.26 -17.60
CA VAL A 79 11.46 -9.81 -17.65
C VAL A 79 12.81 -9.23 -17.29
N ASP A 80 13.16 -8.10 -17.90
CA ASP A 80 14.40 -7.39 -17.60
C ASP A 80 14.26 -6.52 -16.34
N TYR A 81 13.03 -6.19 -15.95
CA TYR A 81 12.74 -5.28 -14.84
C TYR A 81 11.61 -5.78 -13.94
N ILE A 82 11.75 -5.51 -12.65
CA ILE A 82 10.75 -5.73 -11.61
C ILE A 82 10.59 -4.42 -10.86
N VAL A 83 9.44 -3.78 -10.99
CA VAL A 83 9.13 -2.48 -10.38
C VAL A 83 8.34 -2.71 -9.11
N VAL A 84 8.87 -2.25 -7.97
CA VAL A 84 8.23 -2.36 -6.65
C VAL A 84 7.79 -0.98 -6.19
N LEU A 85 6.47 -0.78 -6.08
CA LEU A 85 5.90 0.50 -5.65
C LEU A 85 5.95 0.67 -4.13
N GLY A 86 6.30 1.88 -3.70
CA GLY A 86 6.31 2.26 -2.28
C GLY A 86 4.91 2.20 -1.64
N GLY A 87 4.85 1.88 -0.34
CA GLY A 87 3.59 1.82 0.42
C GLY A 87 3.63 2.51 1.79
N GLY A 88 4.81 2.99 2.18
CA GLY A 88 5.06 3.66 3.45
C GLY A 88 6.43 3.29 4.01
N TYR A 89 7.08 4.23 4.69
CA TYR A 89 8.38 3.98 5.29
C TYR A 89 8.66 4.93 6.47
N THR A 90 9.66 4.56 7.26
CA THR A 90 10.34 5.41 8.24
C THR A 90 11.85 5.38 7.96
N TRP A 91 12.63 6.15 8.71
CA TRP A 91 14.07 6.08 8.61
C TRP A 91 14.74 6.23 9.97
N ASN A 92 15.46 5.18 10.37
CA ASN A 92 16.40 5.16 11.46
C ASN A 92 17.61 4.31 11.04
N PRO A 93 18.81 4.91 10.91
CA PRO A 93 20.00 4.18 10.47
C PRO A 93 20.52 3.16 11.50
N GLN A 94 20.03 3.20 12.75
CA GLN A 94 20.40 2.26 13.80
C GLN A 94 19.47 1.04 13.87
N TRP A 95 18.37 1.05 13.12
CA TRP A 95 17.44 -0.08 13.08
C TRP A 95 17.87 -1.11 12.05
N ALA A 96 17.40 -2.34 12.22
CA ALA A 96 17.47 -3.33 11.15
C ALA A 96 16.87 -2.72 9.86
N PRO A 97 17.49 -2.88 8.69
CA PRO A 97 17.05 -2.22 7.47
C PRO A 97 15.55 -2.40 7.20
N SER A 98 15.04 -3.63 7.33
CA SER A 98 13.63 -3.97 7.08
C SER A 98 12.65 -3.28 8.02
N SER A 99 13.06 -2.92 9.25
CA SER A 99 12.22 -2.17 10.19
C SER A 99 11.92 -0.74 9.73
N ASN A 100 12.58 -0.28 8.67
CA ASN A 100 12.27 1.01 8.04
C ASN A 100 11.12 0.93 7.02
N LEU A 101 10.64 -0.26 6.67
CA LEU A 101 9.50 -0.46 5.78
C LEU A 101 8.26 -0.81 6.60
N ILE A 102 7.18 -0.05 6.43
CA ILE A 102 5.96 -0.21 7.24
C ILE A 102 4.89 -1.00 6.49
N ASN A 103 4.14 -1.80 7.24
CA ASN A 103 2.93 -2.54 6.87
C ASN A 103 3.01 -3.23 5.50
N ASN A 104 2.59 -2.55 4.45
CA ASN A 104 2.49 -3.06 3.09
C ASN A 104 3.82 -3.10 2.31
N SER A 105 4.82 -2.30 2.71
CA SER A 105 6.05 -2.12 1.91
C SER A 105 6.99 -3.30 2.02
N LEU A 106 7.04 -3.97 3.18
CA LEU A 106 7.90 -5.13 3.37
C LEU A 106 7.41 -6.36 2.59
N PRO A 107 6.11 -6.75 2.60
CA PRO A 107 5.63 -7.83 1.75
C PRO A 107 5.82 -7.58 0.25
N ARG A 108 5.64 -6.33 -0.20
CA ARG A 108 5.94 -5.92 -1.59
C ARG A 108 7.41 -6.09 -1.94
N LEU A 109 8.30 -5.65 -1.06
CA LEU A 109 9.74 -5.82 -1.27
C LEU A 109 10.12 -7.30 -1.32
N ASN A 110 9.59 -8.11 -0.38
CA ASN A 110 9.87 -9.54 -0.34
C ASN A 110 9.43 -10.23 -1.63
N GLU A 111 8.24 -9.89 -2.15
CA GLU A 111 7.78 -10.41 -3.43
C GLU A 111 8.66 -9.94 -4.59
N GLY A 112 9.07 -8.67 -4.61
CA GLY A 112 10.02 -8.15 -5.59
C GLY A 112 11.36 -8.90 -5.59
N VAL A 113 11.92 -9.18 -4.41
CA VAL A 113 13.16 -9.95 -4.25
C VAL A 113 12.97 -11.40 -4.67
N ARG A 114 11.84 -12.04 -4.31
CA ARG A 114 11.51 -13.41 -4.73
C ARG A 114 11.42 -13.51 -6.26
N LEU A 115 10.75 -12.56 -6.91
CA LEU A 115 10.63 -12.49 -8.36
C LEU A 115 11.98 -12.20 -9.02
N TRP A 116 12.82 -11.36 -8.42
CA TRP A 116 14.16 -11.09 -8.91
C TRP A 116 15.04 -12.34 -8.89
N LEU A 117 15.01 -13.11 -7.80
CA LEU A 117 15.69 -14.42 -7.72
C LEU A 117 15.20 -15.39 -8.80
N ALA A 118 13.90 -15.37 -9.10
CA ALA A 118 13.31 -16.19 -10.15
C ALA A 118 13.60 -15.70 -11.58
N ASN A 119 14.12 -14.48 -11.75
CA ASN A 119 14.45 -13.87 -13.04
C ASN A 119 15.93 -13.43 -13.08
N PRO A 120 16.88 -14.39 -13.23
CA PRO A 120 18.31 -14.06 -13.29
C PRO A 120 18.62 -13.07 -14.42
N GLY A 121 19.35 -12.01 -14.10
CA GLY A 121 19.70 -10.93 -15.02
C GLY A 121 18.74 -9.73 -15.01
N SER A 122 17.60 -9.84 -14.33
CA SER A 122 16.67 -8.72 -14.14
C SER A 122 17.19 -7.67 -13.17
N LYS A 123 16.67 -6.45 -13.27
CA LYS A 123 16.90 -5.35 -12.33
C LYS A 123 15.66 -5.08 -11.47
N LEU A 124 15.89 -4.77 -10.20
CA LEU A 124 14.85 -4.40 -9.25
C LEU A 124 14.77 -2.87 -9.17
N ILE A 125 13.61 -2.31 -9.48
CA ILE A 125 13.36 -0.86 -9.47
C ILE A 125 12.50 -0.53 -8.26
N PHE A 126 12.98 0.36 -7.40
CA PHE A 126 12.18 0.92 -6.31
C PHE A 126 11.82 2.37 -6.63
N THR A 127 10.56 2.74 -6.35
CA THR A 127 10.03 4.08 -6.59
C THR A 127 9.61 4.78 -5.28
N GLY A 128 9.62 6.10 -5.30
CA GLY A 128 8.99 6.93 -4.28
C GLY A 128 9.94 7.90 -3.59
N ALA A 129 9.48 9.14 -3.42
CA ALA A 129 10.24 10.26 -2.90
C ALA A 129 10.46 10.25 -1.39
N ALA A 130 11.36 11.12 -0.94
CA ALA A 130 11.51 11.43 0.48
C ALA A 130 10.29 12.18 1.03
N ALA A 131 9.81 11.77 2.20
CA ALA A 131 8.93 12.59 3.03
C ALA A 131 9.64 13.91 3.38
N LYS A 132 8.90 15.00 3.58
CA LYS A 132 9.50 16.33 3.86
C LYS A 132 10.48 16.35 5.04
N THR A 133 10.24 15.52 6.05
CA THR A 133 11.08 15.36 7.25
C THR A 133 12.06 14.18 7.12
N ASN A 134 11.89 13.38 6.07
CA ASN A 134 12.67 12.24 5.65
C ASN A 134 14.01 12.66 4.99
N ARG A 135 15.18 12.17 5.38
CA ARG A 135 16.43 12.37 4.59
C ARG A 135 16.64 11.30 3.51
N VAL A 136 15.97 10.16 3.65
CA VAL A 136 16.06 9.02 2.74
C VAL A 136 14.71 8.90 2.02
N SER A 137 14.74 8.56 0.74
CA SER A 137 13.53 8.33 -0.06
C SER A 137 12.94 6.95 0.22
N THR A 138 11.66 6.73 -0.08
CA THR A 138 11.07 5.38 -0.02
C THR A 138 11.81 4.43 -0.94
N ALA A 139 12.20 4.89 -2.14
CA ALA A 139 12.99 4.12 -3.09
C ALA A 139 14.32 3.64 -2.50
N GLU A 140 15.09 4.55 -1.89
CA GLU A 140 16.39 4.21 -1.30
C GLU A 140 16.27 3.37 -0.03
N ALA A 141 15.22 3.58 0.78
CA ALA A 141 14.94 2.70 1.92
C ALA A 141 14.68 1.26 1.45
N GLY A 142 13.84 1.06 0.42
CA GLY A 142 13.61 -0.24 -0.20
C GLY A 142 14.89 -0.85 -0.77
N ALA A 143 15.70 -0.07 -1.48
CA ALA A 143 16.97 -0.52 -2.01
C ALA A 143 17.93 -1.05 -0.93
N ARG A 144 18.04 -0.37 0.21
CA ARG A 144 18.90 -0.81 1.33
C ARG A 144 18.41 -2.10 1.97
N VAL A 145 17.10 -2.28 2.06
CA VAL A 145 16.54 -3.55 2.54
C VAL A 145 16.86 -4.68 1.56
N ALA A 146 16.63 -4.48 0.26
CA ALA A 146 16.96 -5.47 -0.76
C ALA A 146 18.46 -5.83 -0.75
N GLN A 147 19.35 -4.84 -0.60
CA GLN A 147 20.78 -5.07 -0.42
C GLN A 147 21.10 -5.93 0.80
N SER A 148 20.45 -5.64 1.94
CA SER A 148 20.65 -6.44 3.16
C SER A 148 20.16 -7.88 3.01
N LEU A 149 19.30 -8.16 2.04
CA LEU A 149 18.81 -9.49 1.68
C LEU A 149 19.62 -10.16 0.56
N GLY A 150 20.71 -9.53 0.10
CA GLY A 150 21.65 -10.11 -0.86
C GLY A 150 21.49 -9.64 -2.30
N VAL A 151 20.59 -8.69 -2.60
CA VAL A 151 20.49 -8.11 -3.95
C VAL A 151 21.66 -7.14 -4.20
N PRO A 152 22.52 -7.36 -5.21
CA PRO A 152 23.62 -6.46 -5.51
C PRO A 152 23.13 -5.05 -5.86
N ARG A 153 23.82 -3.99 -5.40
CA ARG A 153 23.43 -2.61 -5.77
C ARG A 153 23.48 -2.35 -7.28
N SER A 154 24.32 -3.07 -8.04
CA SER A 154 24.34 -3.00 -9.51
C SER A 154 23.01 -3.42 -10.16
N ASP A 155 22.22 -4.22 -9.45
CA ASP A 155 20.95 -4.77 -9.92
C ASP A 155 19.75 -3.99 -9.38
N ILE A 156 20.00 -2.89 -8.64
CA ILE A 156 18.96 -2.04 -8.07
C ILE A 156 18.96 -0.67 -8.72
N ILE A 157 17.80 -0.23 -9.18
CA ILE A 157 17.53 1.13 -9.66
C ILE A 157 16.62 1.83 -8.66
N THR A 158 16.93 3.08 -8.31
CA THR A 158 16.11 3.90 -7.40
C THR A 158 15.57 5.11 -8.14
N LEU A 159 14.25 5.24 -8.21
CA LEU A 159 13.55 6.43 -8.72
C LEU A 159 12.99 7.22 -7.54
N ASP A 160 13.76 8.21 -7.05
CA ASP A 160 13.57 8.85 -5.74
C ASP A 160 12.89 10.23 -5.75
N GLN A 161 12.36 10.64 -6.90
CA GLN A 161 11.65 11.91 -7.10
C GLN A 161 10.11 11.80 -7.10
N PRO A 162 9.49 10.71 -7.59
CA PRO A 162 8.03 10.61 -7.68
C PRO A 162 7.31 10.65 -6.33
N LYS A 163 6.23 11.42 -6.23
CA LYS A 163 5.47 11.65 -5.00
C LYS A 163 4.10 10.99 -4.99
N ASP A 164 3.57 10.62 -6.15
CA ASP A 164 2.38 9.81 -6.29
C ASP A 164 2.45 8.88 -7.51
N THR A 165 1.46 8.01 -7.66
CA THR A 165 1.48 6.88 -8.60
C THR A 165 1.52 7.31 -10.07
N GLU A 166 1.03 8.51 -10.39
CA GLU A 166 1.11 9.06 -11.75
C GLU A 166 2.57 9.42 -12.09
N GLU A 167 3.24 10.17 -11.20
CA GLU A 167 4.66 10.48 -11.32
C GLU A 167 5.54 9.22 -11.31
N GLU A 168 5.15 8.18 -10.57
CA GLU A 168 5.87 6.89 -10.56
C GLU A 168 5.82 6.21 -11.92
N ALA A 169 4.65 6.18 -12.56
CA ALA A 169 4.48 5.57 -13.88
C ALA A 169 5.31 6.29 -14.95
N GLU A 170 5.32 7.63 -14.92
CA GLU A 170 6.15 8.43 -15.83
C GLU A 170 7.64 8.20 -15.62
N ALA A 171 8.10 8.18 -14.35
CA ALA A 171 9.51 7.96 -14.04
C ALA A 171 9.97 6.57 -14.46
N VAL A 172 9.13 5.54 -14.29
CA VAL A 172 9.43 4.18 -14.78
C VAL A 172 9.54 4.20 -16.30
N LYS A 173 8.59 4.81 -17.02
CA LYS A 173 8.65 4.91 -18.48
C LYS A 173 9.95 5.59 -18.96
N GLN A 174 10.36 6.66 -18.31
CA GLN A 174 11.62 7.34 -18.63
C GLN A 174 12.85 6.44 -18.39
N ALA A 175 12.81 5.58 -17.37
CA ALA A 175 13.92 4.72 -16.99
C ALA A 175 14.08 3.47 -17.90
N ILE A 176 12.97 2.88 -18.35
CA ILE A 176 12.99 1.58 -19.06
C ILE A 176 12.37 1.59 -20.46
N GLY A 177 11.83 2.74 -20.91
CA GLY A 177 11.07 2.81 -22.14
C GLY A 177 9.80 1.95 -22.06
N ASP A 178 9.54 1.17 -23.12
CA ASP A 178 8.38 0.27 -23.21
C ASP A 178 8.76 -1.20 -22.92
N ALA A 179 9.90 -1.44 -22.26
CA ALA A 179 10.33 -2.79 -21.91
C ALA A 179 9.27 -3.47 -20.99
N PRO A 180 8.94 -4.76 -21.20
CA PRO A 180 8.02 -5.47 -20.33
C PRO A 180 8.62 -5.67 -18.94
N PHE A 181 7.80 -5.49 -17.90
CA PHE A 181 8.25 -5.58 -16.52
C PHE A 181 7.16 -6.12 -15.59
N LEU A 182 7.56 -6.70 -14.47
CA LEU A 182 6.64 -7.09 -13.39
C LEU A 182 6.36 -5.87 -12.51
N LEU A 183 5.08 -5.56 -12.29
CA LEU A 183 4.67 -4.49 -11.38
C LEU A 183 4.19 -5.07 -10.06
N VAL A 184 4.98 -4.85 -9.01
CA VAL A 184 4.75 -5.33 -7.66
C VAL A 184 4.18 -4.23 -6.78
N THR A 185 2.97 -4.45 -6.28
CA THR A 185 2.33 -3.62 -5.24
C THR A 185 1.32 -4.47 -4.45
N SER A 186 0.63 -3.87 -3.47
CA SER A 186 -0.44 -4.57 -2.73
C SER A 186 -1.53 -5.01 -3.70
N ALA A 187 -2.09 -6.21 -3.52
CA ALA A 187 -3.17 -6.75 -4.34
C ALA A 187 -4.36 -5.76 -4.40
N SER A 188 -4.75 -5.21 -3.26
CA SER A 188 -5.79 -4.18 -3.15
C SER A 188 -5.47 -2.87 -3.90
N HIS A 189 -4.19 -2.58 -4.16
CA HIS A 189 -3.73 -1.37 -4.85
C HIS A 189 -3.44 -1.59 -6.34
N LEU A 190 -3.29 -2.84 -6.77
CA LEU A 190 -2.81 -3.18 -8.10
C LEU A 190 -3.76 -2.72 -9.22
N PRO A 191 -5.11 -2.87 -9.12
CA PRO A 191 -6.03 -2.34 -10.13
C PRO A 191 -5.86 -0.84 -10.40
N ARG A 192 -5.71 -0.05 -9.34
CA ARG A 192 -5.48 1.39 -9.47
C ARG A 192 -4.10 1.68 -10.09
N ALA A 193 -3.06 0.98 -9.68
CA ALA A 193 -1.73 1.16 -10.24
C ALA A 193 -1.72 0.87 -11.74
N MET A 194 -2.33 -0.24 -12.17
CA MET A 194 -2.42 -0.63 -13.58
C MET A 194 -3.02 0.46 -14.46
N ILE A 195 -4.06 1.18 -13.98
CA ILE A 195 -4.67 2.31 -14.70
C ILE A 195 -3.64 3.41 -14.98
N PHE A 196 -2.86 3.84 -13.97
CA PHE A 196 -1.86 4.89 -14.14
C PHE A 196 -0.74 4.49 -15.09
N PHE A 197 -0.26 3.25 -15.00
CA PHE A 197 0.76 2.72 -15.91
C PHE A 197 0.24 2.62 -17.35
N GLN A 198 -1.01 2.18 -17.55
CA GLN A 198 -1.63 2.14 -18.87
C GLN A 198 -1.86 3.52 -19.47
N HIS A 199 -2.20 4.53 -18.66
CA HIS A 199 -2.38 5.91 -19.13
C HIS A 199 -1.11 6.51 -19.73
N VAL A 200 0.07 6.15 -19.18
CA VAL A 200 1.35 6.57 -19.75
C VAL A 200 1.81 5.66 -20.90
N GLY A 201 0.99 4.69 -21.32
CA GLY A 201 1.27 3.78 -22.42
C GLY A 201 2.13 2.56 -22.06
N LEU A 202 2.30 2.26 -20.78
CA LEU A 202 2.99 1.04 -20.33
C LEU A 202 2.01 -0.11 -20.12
N HIS A 203 2.48 -1.34 -20.36
CA HIS A 203 1.70 -2.57 -20.17
C HIS A 203 2.43 -3.55 -19.23
N PRO A 204 2.53 -3.23 -17.93
CA PRO A 204 3.18 -4.10 -16.97
C PRO A 204 2.46 -5.45 -16.82
N LEU A 205 3.25 -6.44 -16.42
CA LEU A 205 2.75 -7.73 -15.94
C LEU A 205 2.39 -7.60 -14.46
N PRO A 206 1.12 -7.75 -14.07
CA PRO A 206 0.69 -7.57 -12.69
C PRO A 206 1.27 -8.66 -11.80
N ALA A 207 1.91 -8.26 -10.70
CA ALA A 207 2.48 -9.16 -9.69
C ALA A 207 1.99 -8.76 -8.29
N PRO A 208 0.78 -9.21 -7.88
CA PRO A 208 0.21 -8.82 -6.59
C PRO A 208 1.01 -9.37 -5.42
N ALA A 209 1.25 -8.52 -4.44
CA ALA A 209 1.81 -8.86 -3.13
C ALA A 209 0.85 -8.41 -2.01
N ASN A 210 1.17 -8.70 -0.75
CA ASN A 210 0.41 -8.17 0.40
C ASN A 210 -1.11 -8.41 0.29
N GLN A 211 -1.53 -9.63 -0.02
CA GLN A 211 -2.93 -10.04 0.07
C GLN A 211 -3.35 -9.97 1.54
N LEU A 212 -4.48 -9.32 1.80
CA LEU A 212 -5.03 -9.11 3.14
C LEU A 212 -6.29 -9.93 3.37
N ALA A 213 -7.05 -10.25 2.31
CA ALA A 213 -8.21 -11.12 2.42
C ALA A 213 -7.78 -12.54 2.80
N ILE A 214 -8.37 -13.08 3.87
CA ILE A 214 -8.07 -14.44 4.32
C ILE A 214 -9.09 -15.44 3.79
N ASP A 215 -8.62 -16.31 2.91
CA ASP A 215 -9.41 -17.41 2.35
C ASP A 215 -9.26 -18.74 3.11
N SER A 216 -8.25 -18.84 3.99
CA SER A 216 -8.03 -20.04 4.78
C SER A 216 -9.03 -20.14 5.95
N PRO A 217 -9.35 -21.36 6.42
CA PRO A 217 -10.11 -21.53 7.65
C PRO A 217 -9.44 -20.79 8.81
N LEU A 218 -10.22 -19.99 9.52
CA LEU A 218 -9.81 -19.29 10.74
C LEU A 218 -10.53 -19.90 11.93
N ASN A 219 -9.91 -19.80 13.10
CA ASN A 219 -10.58 -20.15 14.33
C ASN A 219 -11.77 -19.20 14.57
N PRO A 220 -12.86 -19.67 15.21
CA PRO A 220 -14.03 -18.84 15.45
C PRO A 220 -13.73 -17.51 16.19
N TRP A 221 -12.76 -17.51 17.12
CA TRP A 221 -12.37 -16.30 17.85
C TRP A 221 -11.59 -15.30 17.00
N GLU A 222 -10.77 -15.75 16.04
CA GLU A 222 -10.05 -14.86 15.12
C GLU A 222 -11.03 -14.08 14.22
N ARG A 223 -12.16 -14.69 13.87
CA ARG A 223 -13.23 -14.04 13.10
C ARG A 223 -14.04 -13.03 13.93
N ALA A 224 -14.10 -13.22 15.24
CA ALA A 224 -14.97 -12.46 16.14
C ALA A 224 -14.26 -11.35 16.90
N ILE A 225 -12.93 -11.42 17.04
CA ILE A 225 -12.13 -10.41 17.72
C ILE A 225 -11.77 -9.27 16.74
N PRO A 226 -12.15 -8.02 17.02
CA PRO A 226 -11.77 -6.87 16.22
C PRO A 226 -10.24 -6.71 16.12
N SER A 227 -9.72 -6.49 14.91
CA SER A 227 -8.29 -6.26 14.66
C SER A 227 -8.04 -4.86 14.09
N PRO A 228 -7.05 -4.11 14.62
CA PRO A 228 -6.72 -2.78 14.12
C PRO A 228 -6.18 -2.80 12.68
N GLY A 229 -5.58 -3.91 12.24
CA GLY A 229 -5.00 -4.04 10.91
C GLY A 229 -6.03 -4.12 9.76
N MET A 230 -7.31 -4.34 10.07
CA MET A 230 -8.36 -4.53 9.05
C MET A 230 -9.07 -3.23 8.67
N VAL A 231 -9.02 -2.21 9.53
CA VAL A 231 -9.78 -0.96 9.31
C VAL A 231 -9.12 -0.09 8.22
N ASP A 232 -7.80 -0.19 8.10
CA ASP A 232 -6.98 0.60 7.16
C ASP A 232 -6.50 -0.22 5.94
N ALA A 233 -7.06 -1.43 5.76
CA ALA A 233 -6.72 -2.37 4.70
C ALA A 233 -7.25 -1.96 3.32
#